data_AF-A0A9C9XAJ1-F1
#
_entry.id   AF-A0A9C9XAJ1-F1
#
_cell.length_a   1.000
_cell.length_b   1.000
_cell.length_c   1.000
_cell.angle_alpha   90.00
_cell.angle_beta   90.00
_cell.angle_gamma   90.00
#
_symmetry.space_group_name_H-M   'P 1'
#
loop_
_entity.id
_entity.type
_entity.pdbx_description
1 polymer ?
#
loop_
_entity_poly.entity_id
_entity_poly.type
_entity_poly.pdbx_seq_one_letter_code
_entity_poly.pdbx_strand_id
1 'polypeptide(L)'
;SVGVGIGQLSFHEKTLEYFPTEADQAEQYDVVINTSMTWESRSWPIDYWQRLADILLGKGYSVAVVGKDVRGRMDKVLKTSIGLKGCVDLTNKLSLDQTFYTIAKCKLFISCQNGLSVLSAATDTEIIVLDQSIVWSKRAIYRQEDPHYKVTYVKGNCDIYCASSFKCPRKENKGQFLCIPTFDQVLKAVLKKLPSVNGEV
;
A
#
# COMPACT_ATOMS: atom_id res chain seq x y z
N SER A 1 -32.78 -1.74 -24.93
CA SER A 1 -31.82 -0.84 -24.28
C SER A 1 -31.74 -1.23 -22.81
N VAL A 2 -30.63 -1.79 -22.35
CA VAL A 2 -30.44 -2.08 -20.92
C VAL A 2 -30.22 -0.74 -20.23
N GLY A 3 -31.04 -0.40 -19.24
CA GLY A 3 -30.99 0.89 -18.55
C GLY A 3 -29.61 1.17 -17.99
N VAL A 4 -29.16 2.42 -18.14
CA VAL A 4 -27.95 2.94 -17.50
C VAL A 4 -28.02 2.61 -16.00
N GLY A 5 -27.10 1.78 -15.51
CA GLY A 5 -27.01 1.40 -14.09
C GLY A 5 -27.32 -0.07 -13.76
N ILE A 6 -27.86 -0.87 -14.68
CA ILE A 6 -27.98 -2.32 -14.44
C ILE A 6 -26.59 -2.96 -14.57
N GLY A 7 -26.01 -3.36 -13.43
CA GLY A 7 -24.72 -4.06 -13.37
C GLY A 7 -23.51 -3.25 -12.86
N GLN A 8 -23.72 -2.02 -12.36
CA GLN A 8 -22.67 -1.26 -11.67
C GLN A 8 -23.06 -1.04 -10.20
N LEU A 9 -22.18 -1.44 -9.28
CA LEU A 9 -22.32 -1.10 -7.86
C LEU A 9 -22.29 0.42 -7.68
N SER A 10 -23.17 0.95 -6.83
CA SER A 10 -23.08 2.32 -6.31
C SER A 10 -21.77 2.52 -5.55
N PHE A 11 -21.37 3.77 -5.29
CA PHE A 11 -20.18 4.02 -4.49
C PHE A 11 -20.31 3.52 -3.05
N HIS A 12 -21.52 3.56 -2.50
CA HIS A 12 -21.83 2.97 -1.20
C HIS A 12 -21.56 1.47 -1.19
N GLU A 13 -22.08 0.75 -2.19
CA GLU A 13 -21.89 -0.71 -2.35
C GLU A 13 -20.44 -1.13 -2.70
N LYS A 14 -19.57 -0.18 -3.05
CA LYS A 14 -18.12 -0.42 -3.24
C LYS A 14 -17.33 -0.34 -1.93
N THR A 15 -17.96 0.03 -0.82
CA THR A 15 -17.33 0.04 0.50
C THR A 15 -16.96 -1.40 0.89
N LEU A 16 -15.77 -1.56 1.44
CA LEU A 16 -15.27 -2.86 1.89
C LEU A 16 -15.41 -2.98 3.39
N GLU A 17 -15.92 -4.12 3.84
CA GLU A 17 -16.02 -4.50 5.24
C GLU A 17 -15.21 -5.78 5.47
N TYR A 18 -14.59 -5.86 6.65
CA TYR A 18 -13.84 -7.03 7.09
C TYR A 18 -14.28 -7.37 8.52
N PHE A 19 -14.62 -8.64 8.73
CA PHE A 19 -15.14 -9.14 10.01
C PHE A 19 -14.11 -10.11 10.60
N PRO A 20 -13.15 -9.62 11.41
CA PRO A 20 -12.17 -10.49 12.06
C PRO A 20 -12.87 -11.43 13.04
N THR A 21 -12.32 -12.63 13.19
CA THR A 21 -12.81 -13.67 14.10
C THR A 21 -11.89 -13.88 15.30
N GLU A 22 -10.61 -13.54 15.17
CA GLU A 22 -9.64 -13.53 16.27
C GLU A 22 -9.85 -12.30 17.17
N ALA A 23 -9.55 -12.45 18.46
CA ALA A 23 -9.46 -11.31 19.38
C ALA A 23 -8.29 -10.40 18.97
N ASP A 24 -8.49 -9.10 19.14
CA ASP A 24 -7.47 -8.10 18.84
C ASP A 24 -6.28 -8.18 19.81
N GLN A 25 -5.11 -8.54 19.29
CA GLN A 25 -3.83 -8.59 20.01
C GLN A 25 -2.80 -7.63 19.40
N ALA A 26 -3.21 -6.75 18.48
CA ALA A 26 -2.28 -5.91 17.77
C ALA A 26 -1.75 -4.75 18.64
N GLU A 27 -0.46 -4.51 18.55
CA GLU A 27 0.17 -3.29 19.08
C GLU A 27 -0.14 -2.09 18.19
N GLN A 28 0.00 -0.89 18.76
CA GLN A 28 -0.17 0.36 18.04
C GLN A 28 1.19 0.88 17.53
N TYR A 29 1.24 1.27 16.25
CA TYR A 29 2.41 1.89 15.62
C TYR A 29 2.01 3.19 14.92
N ASP A 30 2.88 4.18 14.88
CA ASP A 30 2.68 5.38 14.04
C ASP A 30 2.56 5.02 12.56
N VAL A 31 3.47 4.19 12.05
CA VAL A 31 3.51 3.82 10.64
C VAL A 31 3.61 2.31 10.47
N VAL A 32 2.76 1.76 9.61
CA VAL A 32 2.86 0.36 9.17
C VAL A 32 3.18 0.33 7.68
N ILE A 33 4.26 -0.34 7.31
CA ILE A 33 4.74 -0.45 5.93
C ILE A 33 4.52 -1.88 5.44
N ASN A 34 3.97 -2.02 4.23
CA ASN A 34 3.91 -3.29 3.53
C ASN A 34 4.98 -3.39 2.44
N THR A 35 5.99 -4.22 2.68
CA THR A 35 7.13 -4.46 1.76
C THR A 35 6.89 -5.64 0.82
N SER A 36 5.64 -6.06 0.62
CA SER A 36 5.28 -7.13 -0.32
C SER A 36 5.79 -6.84 -1.74
N MET A 37 6.63 -7.73 -2.26
CA MET A 37 7.19 -7.68 -3.62
C MET A 37 6.72 -8.88 -4.45
N THR A 38 6.51 -8.65 -5.74
CA THR A 38 6.18 -9.68 -6.75
C THR A 38 6.95 -9.39 -8.04
N TRP A 39 6.29 -8.77 -9.01
CA TRP A 39 6.89 -8.30 -10.25
C TRP A 39 7.55 -6.94 -10.03
N GLU A 40 8.63 -6.66 -10.76
CA GLU A 40 9.34 -5.37 -10.69
C GLU A 40 8.38 -4.19 -10.93
N SER A 41 7.51 -4.30 -11.93
CA SER A 41 6.48 -3.31 -12.29
C SER A 41 5.38 -3.07 -11.25
N ARG A 42 5.37 -3.87 -10.17
CA ARG A 42 4.36 -3.84 -9.08
C ARG A 42 4.99 -3.75 -7.70
N SER A 43 6.30 -3.56 -7.65
CA SER A 43 7.09 -3.54 -6.42
C SER A 43 7.81 -2.21 -6.33
N TRP A 44 7.94 -1.68 -5.12
CA TRP A 44 8.81 -0.55 -4.87
C TRP A 44 10.17 -1.06 -4.37
N PRO A 45 11.31 -0.51 -4.84
CA PRO A 45 12.63 -1.02 -4.48
C PRO A 45 12.83 -1.13 -2.96
N ILE A 46 13.46 -2.23 -2.52
CA ILE A 46 13.69 -2.47 -1.08
C ILE A 46 14.55 -1.38 -0.43
N ASP A 47 15.54 -0.85 -1.16
CA ASP A 47 16.38 0.26 -0.68
C ASP A 47 15.57 1.54 -0.47
N TYR A 48 14.50 1.75 -1.24
CA TYR A 48 13.61 2.89 -1.06
C TYR A 48 12.72 2.70 0.17
N TRP A 49 12.24 1.48 0.42
CA TRP A 49 11.54 1.15 1.67
C TRP A 49 12.44 1.37 2.88
N GLN A 50 13.67 0.88 2.86
CA GLN A 50 14.63 1.06 3.95
C GLN A 50 14.92 2.55 4.17
N ARG A 51 15.21 3.30 3.11
CA ARG A 51 15.48 4.74 3.21
C ARG A 51 14.29 5.52 3.77
N LEU A 52 13.06 5.14 3.42
CA LEU A 52 11.85 5.74 3.97
C LEU A 52 11.72 5.44 5.47
N ALA A 53 11.91 4.17 5.85
CA ALA A 53 11.89 3.74 7.25
C ALA A 53 12.94 4.47 8.09
N ASP A 54 14.18 4.60 7.61
CA ASP A 54 15.25 5.31 8.30
C ASP A 54 14.88 6.78 8.59
N ILE A 55 14.25 7.47 7.63
CA ILE A 55 13.79 8.85 7.83
C ILE A 55 12.66 8.92 8.86
N LEU A 56 11.73 7.97 8.83
CA LEU A 56 10.61 7.92 9.78
C LEU A 56 11.10 7.63 11.20
N LEU A 57 11.98 6.64 11.36
CA LEU A 57 12.62 6.31 12.63
C LEU A 57 13.45 7.49 13.15
N GLY A 58 14.22 8.15 12.28
CA GLY A 58 15.00 9.34 12.63
C GLY A 58 14.15 10.55 13.04
N LYS A 59 12.86 10.56 12.68
CA LYS A 59 11.86 11.54 13.13
C LYS A 59 11.11 11.11 14.40
N GLY A 60 11.46 9.97 14.99
CA GLY A 60 10.87 9.46 16.22
C GLY A 60 9.56 8.69 16.05
N TYR A 61 9.15 8.37 14.82
CA TYR A 61 7.97 7.52 14.61
C TYR A 61 8.30 6.05 14.88
N SER A 62 7.40 5.33 15.56
CA SER A 62 7.47 3.87 15.62
C SER A 62 7.04 3.28 14.27
N VAL A 63 7.84 2.38 13.69
CA VAL A 63 7.56 1.78 12.37
C VAL A 63 7.52 0.27 12.48
N ALA A 64 6.44 -0.35 11.99
CA ALA A 64 6.32 -1.80 11.84
C ALA A 64 6.21 -2.20 10.36
N VAL A 65 6.67 -3.41 10.04
CA VAL A 65 6.67 -3.95 8.68
C VAL A 65 5.80 -5.20 8.62
N VAL A 66 4.79 -5.19 7.75
CA VAL A 66 3.86 -6.31 7.55
C VAL A 66 4.03 -6.90 6.15
N GLY A 67 3.61 -8.16 6.00
CA GLY A 67 3.64 -8.87 4.73
C GLY A 67 3.65 -10.38 4.93
N LYS A 68 3.41 -11.10 3.85
CA LYS A 68 3.37 -12.56 3.85
C LYS A 68 3.98 -13.09 2.57
N ASP A 69 4.87 -14.06 2.73
CA ASP A 69 5.40 -14.85 1.65
C ASP A 69 4.31 -15.81 1.16
N VAL A 70 3.98 -15.70 -0.11
CA VAL A 70 2.92 -16.48 -0.72
C VAL A 70 3.38 -16.96 -2.07
N ARG A 71 3.35 -18.27 -2.29
CA ARG A 71 3.53 -18.84 -3.61
C ARG A 71 2.21 -18.83 -4.35
N GLY A 72 2.14 -18.05 -5.43
CA GLY A 72 0.97 -17.99 -6.29
C GLY A 72 0.68 -19.36 -6.90
N ARG A 73 -0.57 -19.82 -6.78
CA ARG A 73 -0.97 -21.15 -7.29
C ARG A 73 -1.00 -21.20 -8.81
N MET A 74 -1.42 -20.11 -9.46
CA MET A 74 -1.63 -20.05 -10.91
C MET A 74 -0.41 -19.54 -11.68
N ASP A 75 0.17 -18.42 -11.23
CA ASP A 75 1.31 -17.77 -11.89
C ASP A 75 2.67 -18.31 -11.40
N LYS A 76 2.68 -19.16 -10.37
CA LYS A 76 3.88 -19.71 -9.70
C LYS A 76 4.83 -18.64 -9.16
N VAL A 77 4.40 -17.39 -9.11
CA VAL A 77 5.19 -16.27 -8.61
C VAL A 77 5.36 -16.42 -7.12
N LEU A 78 6.58 -16.24 -6.65
CA LEU A 78 6.83 -16.11 -5.22
C LEU A 78 6.66 -14.64 -4.86
N LYS A 79 5.57 -14.32 -4.15
CA LYS A 79 5.45 -13.07 -3.42
C LYS A 79 6.29 -13.17 -2.16
N THR A 80 7.18 -12.22 -1.93
CA THR A 80 7.99 -12.15 -0.71
C THR A 80 7.75 -10.84 0.02
N SER A 81 7.99 -10.81 1.33
CA SER A 81 8.01 -9.60 2.14
C SER A 81 9.26 -9.62 3.01
N ILE A 82 9.91 -8.46 3.14
CA ILE A 82 11.20 -8.35 3.83
C ILE A 82 11.07 -7.31 4.95
N GLY A 83 11.50 -7.67 6.16
CA GLY A 83 11.62 -6.72 7.27
C GLY A 83 12.62 -5.60 6.95
N LEU A 84 12.49 -4.47 7.63
CA LEU A 84 13.37 -3.32 7.48
C LEU A 84 14.17 -3.12 8.75
N LYS A 85 15.46 -2.78 8.61
CA LYS A 85 16.35 -2.57 9.76
C LYS A 85 15.81 -1.44 10.64
N GLY A 86 15.77 -1.67 11.95
CA GLY A 86 15.29 -0.71 12.94
C GLY A 86 13.76 -0.67 13.13
N CYS A 87 13.00 -1.30 12.25
CA CYS A 87 11.55 -1.44 12.38
C CYS A 87 11.17 -2.72 13.15
N VAL A 88 9.95 -2.75 13.67
CA VAL A 88 9.35 -4.00 14.17
C VAL A 88 8.96 -4.87 12.99
N ASP A 89 9.67 -5.98 12.80
CA ASP A 89 9.40 -6.91 11.72
C ASP A 89 8.26 -7.87 12.08
N LEU A 90 7.08 -7.68 11.48
CA LEU A 90 5.91 -8.53 11.59
C LEU A 90 5.69 -9.37 10.32
N THR A 91 6.61 -9.32 9.36
CA THR A 91 6.51 -10.11 8.13
C THR A 91 6.45 -11.60 8.47
N ASN A 92 5.55 -12.32 7.79
CA ASN A 92 5.30 -13.74 8.00
C ASN A 92 4.77 -14.17 9.38
N LYS A 93 4.60 -13.26 10.34
CA LYS A 93 4.24 -13.55 11.74
C LYS A 93 2.76 -13.38 12.08
N LEU A 94 2.00 -12.62 11.29
CA LEU A 94 0.60 -12.33 11.57
C LEU A 94 -0.37 -13.23 10.79
N SER A 95 -1.53 -13.48 11.39
CA SER A 95 -2.74 -13.91 10.69
C SER A 95 -3.33 -12.74 9.88
N LEU A 96 -4.36 -12.99 9.07
CA LEU A 96 -5.06 -11.92 8.36
C LEU A 96 -5.79 -10.98 9.33
N ASP A 97 -6.40 -11.54 10.38
CA ASP A 97 -7.10 -10.78 11.43
C ASP A 97 -6.13 -9.88 12.21
N GLN A 98 -4.99 -10.41 12.66
CA GLN A 98 -3.98 -9.57 13.33
C GLN A 98 -3.36 -8.54 12.39
N THR A 99 -3.24 -8.85 11.09
CA THR A 99 -2.80 -7.85 10.09
C THR A 99 -3.82 -6.72 9.96
N PHE A 100 -5.12 -7.05 9.93
CA PHE A 100 -6.21 -6.08 9.92
C PHE A 100 -6.15 -5.17 11.15
N TYR A 101 -6.06 -5.74 12.36
CA TYR A 101 -5.99 -4.95 13.59
C TYR A 101 -4.73 -4.07 13.65
N THR A 102 -3.57 -4.59 13.22
CA THR A 102 -2.31 -3.82 13.14
C THR A 102 -2.46 -2.61 12.22
N ILE A 103 -3.11 -2.78 11.06
CA ILE A 103 -3.40 -1.68 10.14
C ILE A 103 -4.41 -0.71 10.75
N ALA A 104 -5.49 -1.21 11.37
CA ALA A 104 -6.57 -0.41 11.94
C ALA A 104 -6.10 0.48 13.12
N LYS A 105 -5.05 0.07 13.84
CA LYS A 105 -4.49 0.84 14.96
C LYS A 105 -3.41 1.84 14.56
N CYS A 106 -2.84 1.74 13.37
CA CYS A 106 -1.75 2.62 12.99
C CYS A 106 -2.23 4.01 12.55
N LYS A 107 -1.35 5.02 12.61
CA LYS A 107 -1.70 6.37 12.13
C LYS A 107 -1.65 6.45 10.60
N LEU A 108 -0.69 5.77 9.98
CA LEU A 108 -0.50 5.73 8.54
C LEU A 108 -0.10 4.33 8.06
N PHE A 109 -0.83 3.80 7.08
CA PHE A 109 -0.47 2.58 6.37
C PHE A 109 0.07 2.89 4.98
N ILE A 110 1.21 2.29 4.61
CA ILE A 110 1.86 2.51 3.30
C ILE A 110 2.03 1.17 2.59
N SER A 111 1.51 1.07 1.36
CA SER A 111 1.57 -0.17 0.58
C SER A 111 1.60 0.09 -0.92
N CYS A 112 2.23 -0.80 -1.69
CA CYS A 112 1.93 -0.93 -3.12
C CYS A 112 0.48 -1.39 -3.34
N GLN A 113 -0.04 -1.20 -4.55
CA GLN A 113 -1.35 -1.72 -4.97
C GLN A 113 -1.41 -3.26 -4.97
N ASN A 114 -1.80 -3.85 -3.84
CA ASN A 114 -1.86 -5.30 -3.59
C ASN A 114 -2.98 -5.67 -2.60
N GLY A 115 -3.06 -6.95 -2.19
CA GLY A 115 -4.13 -7.41 -1.31
C GLY A 115 -4.24 -6.68 0.04
N LEU A 116 -3.12 -6.22 0.62
CA LEU A 116 -3.17 -5.50 1.89
C LEU A 116 -3.63 -4.04 1.73
N SER A 117 -3.43 -3.40 0.57
CA SER A 117 -4.07 -2.10 0.30
C SER A 117 -5.60 -2.23 0.15
N VAL A 118 -6.08 -3.41 -0.27
CA VAL A 118 -7.52 -3.71 -0.28
C VAL A 118 -8.03 -3.97 1.14
N LEU A 119 -7.32 -4.78 1.93
CA LEU A 119 -7.67 -5.03 3.34
C LEU A 119 -7.73 -3.74 4.15
N SER A 120 -6.77 -2.82 3.95
CA SER A 120 -6.76 -1.54 4.66
C SER A 120 -7.98 -0.67 4.38
N ALA A 121 -8.67 -0.88 3.25
CA ALA A 121 -9.89 -0.14 2.94
C ALA A 121 -11.04 -0.42 3.91
N ALA A 122 -11.02 -1.58 4.59
CA ALA A 122 -11.98 -1.95 5.63
C ALA A 122 -11.62 -1.34 7.01
N THR A 123 -10.61 -0.48 7.08
CA THR A 123 -10.20 0.23 8.29
C THR A 123 -10.45 1.74 8.14
N ASP A 124 -10.41 2.49 9.25
CA ASP A 124 -10.48 3.96 9.19
C ASP A 124 -9.11 4.68 9.13
N THR A 125 -8.03 3.92 8.97
CA THR A 125 -6.64 4.39 8.94
C THR A 125 -6.35 5.30 7.74
N GLU A 126 -5.39 6.23 7.84
CA GLU A 126 -4.88 6.98 6.69
C GLU A 126 -4.00 6.05 5.82
N ILE A 127 -4.24 6.01 4.51
CA ILE A 127 -3.59 5.06 3.62
C ILE A 127 -2.84 5.80 2.51
N ILE A 128 -1.60 5.41 2.28
CA ILE A 128 -0.85 5.73 1.07
C ILE A 128 -0.72 4.48 0.21
N VAL A 129 -1.28 4.53 -1.00
CA VAL A 129 -1.15 3.48 -2.00
C VAL A 129 -0.18 3.94 -3.08
N LEU A 130 0.90 3.20 -3.29
CA LEU A 130 1.80 3.43 -4.41
C LEU A 130 1.17 2.85 -5.68
N ASP A 131 0.90 3.72 -6.66
CA ASP A 131 0.43 3.32 -7.98
C ASP A 131 1.53 2.53 -8.70
N GLN A 132 1.15 1.72 -9.67
CA GLN A 132 2.04 0.78 -10.35
C GLN A 132 1.66 0.66 -11.83
N SER A 133 2.02 -0.44 -12.49
CA SER A 133 1.72 -0.66 -13.91
C SER A 133 0.22 -0.65 -14.30
N ILE A 134 -0.69 -0.59 -13.33
CA ILE A 134 -2.14 -0.47 -13.54
C ILE A 134 -2.62 0.76 -12.78
N VAL A 135 -3.21 1.71 -13.50
CA VAL A 135 -3.69 2.98 -12.95
C VAL A 135 -4.61 2.77 -11.74
N TRP A 136 -4.37 3.55 -10.69
CA TRP A 136 -5.10 3.45 -9.42
C TRP A 136 -6.62 3.43 -9.59
N SER A 137 -7.18 4.19 -10.55
CA SER A 137 -8.63 4.32 -10.72
C SER A 137 -9.31 3.00 -11.12
N LYS A 138 -8.57 2.05 -11.70
CA LYS A 138 -9.07 0.71 -12.02
C LYS A 138 -9.10 -0.23 -10.80
N ARG A 139 -8.45 0.14 -9.71
CA ARG A 139 -8.39 -0.62 -8.45
C ARG A 139 -8.63 0.28 -7.24
N ALA A 140 -9.38 1.36 -7.45
CA ALA A 140 -9.67 2.31 -6.41
C ALA A 140 -10.42 1.61 -5.28
N ILE A 141 -9.97 1.87 -4.06
CA ILE A 141 -10.68 1.47 -2.86
C ILE A 141 -11.61 2.61 -2.48
N TYR A 142 -12.90 2.31 -2.26
CA TYR A 142 -13.91 3.30 -1.90
C TYR A 142 -14.18 3.23 -0.41
N ARG A 143 -14.17 4.39 0.26
CA ARG A 143 -14.54 4.56 1.66
C ARG A 143 -15.40 5.81 1.76
N GLN A 144 -16.52 5.72 2.48
CA GLN A 144 -17.48 6.84 2.54
C GLN A 144 -17.83 7.38 1.13
N GLU A 145 -18.03 6.47 0.18
CA GLU A 145 -18.38 6.77 -1.22
C GLU A 145 -17.32 7.57 -2.01
N ASP A 146 -16.14 7.85 -1.42
CA ASP A 146 -15.05 8.60 -2.03
C ASP A 146 -13.77 7.74 -2.11
N PRO A 147 -13.17 7.57 -3.29
CA PRO A 147 -11.91 6.84 -3.41
C PRO A 147 -10.70 7.58 -2.82
N HIS A 148 -10.86 8.84 -2.38
CA HIS A 148 -9.84 9.69 -1.77
C HIS A 148 -10.05 9.93 -0.27
N TYR A 149 -11.15 9.47 0.32
CA TYR A 149 -11.37 9.61 1.77
C TYR A 149 -10.28 8.85 2.54
N LYS A 150 -9.37 9.59 3.20
CA LYS A 150 -8.18 9.06 3.89
C LYS A 150 -7.32 8.12 3.04
N VAL A 151 -7.34 8.30 1.72
CA VAL A 151 -6.54 7.51 0.77
C VAL A 151 -5.80 8.44 -0.17
N THR A 152 -4.48 8.30 -0.22
CA THR A 152 -3.60 9.02 -1.13
C THR A 152 -2.93 8.05 -2.09
N TYR A 153 -3.18 8.23 -3.39
CA TYR A 153 -2.49 7.48 -4.43
C TYR A 153 -1.26 8.24 -4.91
N VAL A 154 -0.07 7.65 -4.75
CA VAL A 154 1.19 8.24 -5.24
C VAL A 154 1.51 7.64 -6.60
N LYS A 155 1.39 8.45 -7.65
CA LYS A 155 1.60 8.03 -9.03
C LYS A 155 3.07 8.16 -9.43
N GLY A 156 3.55 7.21 -10.22
CA GLY A 156 4.74 7.42 -11.03
C GLY A 156 4.50 8.37 -12.20
N ASN A 157 5.51 8.50 -13.06
CA ASN A 157 5.53 9.37 -14.23
C ASN A 157 5.07 8.65 -15.51
N CYS A 158 4.33 7.55 -15.39
CA CYS A 158 3.80 6.80 -16.54
C CYS A 158 2.40 7.30 -16.90
N ASP A 159 2.16 7.38 -18.20
CA ASP A 159 0.90 7.79 -18.83
C ASP A 159 0.14 6.60 -19.46
N ILE A 160 0.81 5.49 -19.76
CA ILE A 160 0.19 4.35 -20.48
C ILE A 160 -0.39 3.25 -19.59
N TYR A 161 0.13 3.05 -18.38
CA TYR A 161 -0.29 1.98 -17.46
C TYR A 161 -0.50 0.62 -18.15
N CYS A 162 0.57 0.12 -18.78
CA CYS A 162 0.53 -1.03 -19.68
C CYS A 162 0.15 -2.37 -19.05
N ALA A 163 0.05 -2.46 -17.72
CA ALA A 163 -0.15 -3.69 -16.96
C ALA A 163 0.90 -4.81 -17.24
N SER A 164 2.02 -4.47 -17.89
CA SER A 164 3.11 -5.41 -18.16
C SER A 164 3.87 -5.75 -16.88
N SER A 165 4.12 -7.03 -16.67
CA SER A 165 4.90 -7.51 -15.51
C SER A 165 6.42 -7.45 -15.72
N PHE A 166 6.90 -7.43 -16.98
CA PHE A 166 8.30 -7.76 -17.31
C PHE A 166 9.09 -6.65 -18.00
N LYS A 167 8.48 -5.93 -18.94
CA LYS A 167 9.15 -4.85 -19.70
C LYS A 167 8.18 -3.72 -20.03
N CYS A 168 8.67 -2.49 -19.94
CA CYS A 168 7.97 -1.33 -20.48
C CYS A 168 7.87 -1.45 -22.02
N PRO A 169 6.67 -1.26 -22.62
CA PRO A 169 6.51 -1.33 -24.07
C PRO A 169 7.07 -0.10 -24.81
N ARG A 170 7.30 1.01 -24.09
CA ARG A 170 7.96 2.20 -24.62
C ARG A 170 9.46 1.99 -24.70
N LYS A 171 10.02 2.10 -25.91
CA LYS A 171 11.44 1.83 -26.18
C LYS A 171 12.36 2.78 -25.41
N GLU A 172 11.94 4.03 -25.27
CA GLU A 172 12.61 5.09 -24.51
C GLU A 172 12.71 4.79 -23.01
N ASN A 173 11.83 3.95 -22.47
CA ASN A 173 11.78 3.56 -21.05
C ASN A 173 12.32 2.14 -20.83
N LYS A 174 13.13 1.62 -21.75
CA LYS A 174 13.63 0.24 -21.68
C LYS A 174 14.46 0.05 -20.40
N GLY A 175 14.03 -0.89 -19.55
CA GLY A 175 14.69 -1.17 -18.26
C GLY A 175 14.23 -0.28 -17.11
N GLN A 176 13.25 0.60 -17.32
CA GLN A 176 12.68 1.45 -16.27
C GLN A 176 11.15 1.40 -16.28
N PHE A 177 10.57 1.18 -15.12
CA PHE A 177 9.12 1.27 -14.93
C PHE A 177 8.76 2.65 -14.36
N LEU A 178 8.52 3.61 -15.25
CA LEU A 178 8.06 4.96 -14.85
C LEU A 178 6.74 4.95 -14.08
N CYS A 179 5.99 3.85 -14.11
CA CYS A 179 4.74 3.72 -13.34
C CYS A 179 4.99 3.57 -11.84
N ILE A 180 6.20 3.14 -11.46
CA ILE A 180 6.64 3.08 -10.06
C ILE A 180 6.96 4.52 -9.61
N PRO A 181 6.38 5.03 -8.51
CA PRO A 181 6.69 6.35 -8.02
C PRO A 181 8.13 6.47 -7.52
N THR A 182 8.72 7.65 -7.69
CA THR A 182 10.07 7.94 -7.20
C THR A 182 10.08 8.04 -5.68
N PHE A 183 11.28 7.92 -5.09
CA PHE A 183 11.46 8.12 -3.65
C PHE A 183 10.89 9.46 -3.16
N ASP A 184 11.22 10.55 -3.83
CA ASP A 184 10.81 11.90 -3.41
C ASP A 184 9.29 12.11 -3.50
N GLN A 185 8.63 11.51 -4.50
CA GLN A 185 7.16 11.55 -4.63
C GLN A 185 6.50 10.88 -3.42
N VAL A 186 7.01 9.71 -3.01
CA VAL A 186 6.49 8.98 -1.85
C VAL A 186 6.79 9.72 -0.56
N LEU A 187 8.04 10.16 -0.35
CA LEU A 187 8.43 10.88 0.85
C LEU A 187 7.59 12.15 1.05
N LYS A 188 7.37 12.93 -0.01
CA LYS A 188 6.52 14.13 0.04
C LYS A 188 5.09 13.80 0.48
N ALA A 189 4.52 12.72 -0.04
CA ALA A 189 3.16 12.29 0.34
C ALA A 189 3.09 11.84 1.80
N VAL A 190 4.08 11.07 2.26
CA VAL A 190 4.18 10.56 3.64
C VAL A 190 4.31 11.72 4.63
N LEU A 191 5.23 12.66 4.40
CA LEU A 191 5.44 13.80 5.29
C LEU A 191 4.25 14.77 5.31
N LYS A 192 3.42 14.79 4.28
CA LYS A 192 2.15 15.56 4.31
C LYS A 192 1.12 14.94 5.26
N LYS A 193 1.19 13.64 5.51
CA LYS A 193 0.22 12.88 6.32
C LYS A 193 0.65 12.67 7.76
N LEU A 194 1.95 12.66 8.01
CA LEU A 194 2.50 12.59 9.36
C LEU A 194 2.86 14.00 9.84
N PRO A 195 2.09 14.62 10.76
CA PRO A 195 2.53 15.86 11.39
C PRO A 195 3.82 15.60 12.15
N SER A 196 4.75 16.56 12.13
CA SER A 196 6.04 16.47 12.82
C SER A 196 5.82 16.03 14.26
N VAL A 197 6.54 15.00 14.70
CA VAL A 197 6.67 14.68 16.12
C VAL A 197 7.56 15.75 16.71
N ASN A 198 6.97 16.88 17.10
CA ASN A 198 7.37 17.80 18.16
C ASN A 198 6.61 19.12 17.99
N GLY A 199 5.81 19.44 19.01
CA GLY A 199 5.56 20.82 19.35
C GLY A 199 6.87 21.41 19.88
N GLU A 200 7.43 22.37 19.15
CA GLU A 200 8.26 23.40 19.75
C GLU A 200 7.31 24.54 20.14
N VAL A 201 7.20 24.75 21.46
CA VAL A 201 6.80 26.03 22.07
C VAL A 201 8.01 26.95 22.02
#